data_AF-A0A537C394-F1
#
_entry.id   AF-A0A537C394-F1
#
_cell.length_a   1.000
_cell.length_b   1.000
_cell.length_c   1.000
_cell.angle_alpha   90.00
_cell.angle_beta   90.00
_cell.angle_gamma   90.00
#
_symmetry.space_group_name_H-M   'P 1'
#
loop_
_entity.id
_entity.type
_entity.pdbx_description
1 polymer ?
#
loop_
_entity_poly.entity_id
_entity_poly.type
_entity_poly.pdbx_seq_one_letter_code
_entity_poly.pdbx_strand_id
1 'polypeptide(L)' 'MQISVKLAALFSFVFAAVCLWFAVDALKSLADITDPAQAAGAGDFVWFWGFLAGVGVVLGVVTWTIAERQTEDKD' A
#
# COMPACT_ATOMS: atom_id res chain seq x y z
N MET A 1 22.15 12.07 2.03
CA MET A 1 20.83 11.63 2.56
C MET A 1 19.69 11.66 1.54
N GLN A 2 19.68 12.54 0.53
CA GLN A 2 18.60 12.64 -0.47
C GLN A 2 18.32 11.35 -1.28
N ILE A 3 19.35 10.53 -1.57
CA ILE A 3 19.17 9.26 -2.28
C ILE A 3 18.38 8.25 -1.41
N SER A 4 18.64 8.21 -0.10
CA SER A 4 17.96 7.31 0.84
C SER A 4 16.46 7.61 0.95
N VAL A 5 16.08 8.88 0.93
CA VAL A 5 14.67 9.31 1.01
C VAL A 5 13.91 9.02 -0.30
N LYS A 6 14.53 9.27 -1.46
CA LYS A 6 13.94 8.92 -2.76
C LYS A 6 13.78 7.40 -2.92
N LEU A 7 14.72 6.62 -2.40
CA LEU A 7 14.65 5.17 -2.41
C LEU A 7 13.54 4.66 -1.47
N ALA A 8 13.41 5.23 -0.27
CA ALA A 8 12.30 4.92 0.65
C ALA A 8 10.93 5.24 0.05
N ALA A 9 10.80 6.40 -0.62
CA ALA A 9 9.57 6.77 -1.34
C ALA A 9 9.27 5.78 -2.49
N LEU A 10 10.28 5.36 -3.25
CA LEU A 10 10.13 4.37 -4.31
C LEU A 10 9.67 3.00 -3.76
N PHE A 11 10.29 2.52 -2.69
CA PHE A 11 9.92 1.26 -2.04
C PHE A 11 8.49 1.31 -1.46
N SER A 12 8.11 2.43 -0.85
CA SER A 12 6.75 2.65 -0.37
C SER A 12 5.73 2.66 -1.52
N PHE A 13 6.07 3.28 -2.66
CA PHE A 13 5.22 3.31 -3.85
C PHE A 13 5.06 1.92 -4.48
N VAL A 14 6.15 1.16 -4.61
CA VAL A 14 6.13 -0.23 -5.10
C VAL A 14 5.33 -1.13 -4.17
N PHE A 15 5.51 -0.98 -2.85
CA PHE A 15 4.75 -1.73 -1.86
C PHE A 15 3.25 -1.43 -1.93
N ALA A 16 2.88 -0.15 -2.06
CA ALA A 16 1.49 0.26 -2.25
C ALA A 16 0.89 -0.31 -3.54
N ALA A 17 1.65 -0.31 -4.64
CA ALA A 17 1.22 -0.87 -5.92
C ALA A 17 0.99 -2.40 -5.84
N VAL A 18 1.87 -3.13 -5.16
CA VAL A 18 1.70 -4.57 -4.91
C VAL A 18 0.46 -4.81 -4.03
N CYS A 19 0.23 -3.98 -3.02
CA CYS A 19 -0.98 -4.09 -2.19
C CYS A 19 -2.26 -3.89 -2.97
N LEU A 20 -2.27 -2.90 -3.86
CA LEU A 20 -3.41 -2.60 -4.71
C LEU A 20 -3.66 -3.73 -5.72
N TRP A 21 -2.60 -4.34 -6.26
CA TRP A 21 -2.70 -5.51 -7.13
C TRP A 21 -3.37 -6.70 -6.43
N PHE A 22 -2.92 -7.04 -5.22
CA PHE A 22 -3.50 -8.14 -4.46
C PHE A 22 -4.95 -7.89 -4.06
N ALA A 23 -5.31 -6.64 -3.72
CA ALA A 23 -6.69 -6.28 -3.45
C ALA A 23 -7.59 -6.47 -4.69
N VAL A 24 -7.11 -6.09 -5.88
CA VAL A 24 -7.85 -6.27 -7.15
C VAL A 24 -7.95 -7.74 -7.55
N ASP A 25 -6.88 -8.52 -7.38
CA ASP A 25 -6.84 -9.96 -7.65
C ASP A 25 -7.84 -10.71 -6.76
N ALA A 26 -7.87 -10.36 -5.48
CA ALA A 26 -8.83 -10.91 -4.53
C ALA A 26 -10.28 -10.54 -4.91
N LEU A 27 -10.54 -9.30 -5.30
CA LEU A 27 -11.88 -8.86 -5.72
C LEU A 27 -12.35 -9.60 -6.98
N LYS A 28 -11.44 -9.85 -7.92
CA LYS A 28 -11.70 -10.66 -9.13
C LYS A 28 -11.98 -12.12 -8.77
N SER A 29 -11.21 -12.68 -7.84
CA SER A 29 -11.44 -14.04 -7.35
C SER A 29 -12.81 -14.16 -6.64
N LEU A 30 -13.21 -13.18 -5.81
CA LEU A 30 -14.56 -13.12 -5.24
C LEU A 30 -15.66 -13.05 -6.29
N ALA A 31 -15.46 -12.28 -7.37
CA ALA A 31 -16.47 -12.12 -8.41
C ALA A 31 -16.73 -13.42 -9.20
N ASP A 32 -15.73 -14.30 -9.28
CA ASP A 32 -15.83 -15.62 -9.92
C ASP A 32 -16.43 -16.68 -8.98
N ILE A 33 -16.30 -16.48 -7.66
CA ILE A 33 -16.69 -17.43 -6.63
C ILE A 33 -18.12 -17.14 -6.12
N THR A 34 -19.06 -18.04 -6.41
CA THR A 34 -20.46 -17.97 -5.95
C THR A 34 -20.71 -18.73 -4.63
N ASP A 35 -19.68 -19.35 -4.03
CA ASP A 35 -19.82 -20.19 -2.82
C ASP A 35 -19.58 -19.39 -1.51
N PRO A 36 -20.52 -19.40 -0.54
CA PRO A 36 -20.43 -18.60 0.68
C PRO A 36 -19.27 -18.98 1.60
N ALA A 37 -18.73 -20.21 1.50
CA ALA A 37 -17.60 -20.64 2.33
C ALA A 37 -16.26 -20.05 1.85
N GLN A 38 -16.09 -19.82 0.54
CA GLN A 38 -14.91 -19.14 0.00
C GLN A 38 -15.00 -17.61 0.13
N ALA A 39 -16.21 -17.05 0.10
CA ALA A 39 -16.43 -15.61 0.29
C ALA A 39 -15.90 -15.11 1.65
N ALA A 40 -16.01 -15.91 2.72
CA ALA A 40 -15.53 -15.56 4.04
C ALA A 40 -13.99 -15.44 4.11
N GLY A 41 -13.26 -16.40 3.51
CA GLY A 41 -11.79 -16.36 3.47
C GLY A 41 -11.26 -15.23 2.58
N ALA A 42 -11.97 -14.94 1.49
CA ALA A 42 -11.56 -13.92 0.55
C ALA A 42 -11.89 -12.49 1.03
N GLY A 43 -12.94 -12.32 1.84
CA GLY A 43 -13.24 -11.05 2.52
C GLY A 43 -12.16 -10.62 3.50
N ASP A 44 -11.63 -11.54 4.31
CA ASP A 44 -10.53 -11.26 5.25
C ASP A 44 -9.23 -10.88 4.52
N PHE A 45 -8.97 -11.55 3.39
CA PHE A 45 -7.83 -11.25 2.52
C PHE A 45 -7.91 -9.85 1.89
N VAL A 46 -9.07 -9.45 1.37
CA VAL A 46 -9.30 -8.08 0.86
C VAL A 46 -9.12 -7.05 1.97
N TRP A 47 -9.64 -7.32 3.17
CA TRP A 47 -9.52 -6.42 4.31
C TRP A 47 -8.08 -6.25 4.77
N PHE A 48 -7.32 -7.35 4.85
CA PHE A 48 -5.91 -7.36 5.19
C PHE A 48 -5.08 -6.54 4.19
N TRP A 49 -5.26 -6.79 2.89
CA TRP A 49 -4.54 -6.06 1.84
C TRP A 49 -4.97 -4.59 1.73
N GLY A 50 -6.25 -4.29 1.96
CA GLY A 50 -6.75 -2.92 2.06
C GLY A 50 -6.14 -2.16 3.24
N PHE A 51 -6.04 -2.78 4.41
CA PHE A 51 -5.37 -2.21 5.57
C PHE A 51 -3.89 -1.96 5.30
N LEU A 52 -3.20 -2.94 4.70
CA LEU A 52 -1.78 -2.84 4.36
C LEU A 52 -1.50 -1.74 3.33
N ALA A 53 -2.38 -1.59 2.33
CA ALA A 53 -2.34 -0.47 1.39
C ALA A 53 -2.47 0.87 2.12
N GLY A 54 -3.39 0.98 3.08
CA GLY A 54 -3.54 2.16 3.93
C GLY A 54 -2.27 2.50 4.71
N VAL A 55 -1.64 1.51 5.34
CA VAL A 55 -0.35 1.68 6.03
C VAL A 55 0.75 2.12 5.05
N GLY A 56 0.78 1.56 3.84
CA GLY A 56 1.70 1.97 2.78
C GLY A 56 1.53 3.44 2.39
N VAL A 57 0.29 3.92 2.24
CA VAL A 57 -0.01 5.34 1.98
C VAL A 57 0.45 6.22 3.13
N VAL A 58 0.15 5.86 4.38
CA VAL A 58 0.57 6.62 5.56
C VAL A 58 2.09 6.73 5.62
N LEU A 59 2.81 5.63 5.42
CA LEU A 59 4.27 5.64 5.38
C LEU A 59 4.82 6.47 4.22
N GLY A 60 4.18 6.43 3.05
CA GLY A 60 4.53 7.28 1.92
C GLY A 60 4.39 8.76 2.24
N VAL A 61 3.28 9.16 2.86
CA VAL A 61 3.01 10.55 3.30
C VAL A 61 3.99 10.98 4.40
N VAL A 62 4.26 10.13 5.39
CA VAL A 62 5.25 10.40 6.45
C VAL A 62 6.64 10.58 5.84
N THR A 63 7.02 9.72 4.88
CA THR A 63 8.32 9.83 4.20
C THR A 63 8.40 11.11 3.37
N TRP A 64 7.32 11.50 2.70
CA TRP A 64 7.22 12.76 1.95
C TRP A 64 7.36 13.98 2.85
N THR A 65 6.63 14.03 3.96
CA THR A 65 6.69 15.15 4.91
C THR A 65 8.05 15.28 5.58
N ILE A 66 8.73 14.17 5.88
CA ILE A 66 10.13 14.19 6.34
C ILE A 66 11.06 14.72 5.23
N ALA A 67 10.83 14.33 3.98
CA ALA A 67 11.60 14.82 2.83
C ALA A 67 11.48 16.34 2.67
N GLU A 68 10.26 16.88 2.77
CA GLU A 68 9.98 18.32 2.69
C GLU A 68 10.69 19.11 3.80
N ARG A 69 10.64 18.62 5.05
CA ARG A 69 11.32 19.27 6.17
C ARG A 69 12.85 19.25 6.04
N GLN A 70 13.41 18.23 5.40
CA GLN A 70 14.85 18.17 5.12
C GLN A 70 15.29 19.15 4.02
N THR A 71 14.38 19.53 3.11
CA THR A 71 14.65 20.56 2.10
C THR A 71 14.51 21.98 2.67
N GLU A 72 13.57 22.22 3.58
CA GLU A 72 13.35 23.55 4.17
C GLU A 72 14.49 24.02 5.10
N ASP A 73 15.25 23.10 5.69
CA ASP A 73 16.44 23.43 6.53
C ASP A 73 17.67 23.86 5.70
N LYS A 74 17.62 23.74 4.36
CA LYS A 74 18.74 24.06 3.45
C LYS A 74 18.60 25.36 2.66
N ASP A 75 17.50 26.08 2.79
CA ASP A 75 17.30 27.44 2.25
C ASP A 75 17.39 28.49 3.37
#